data_AF-M0EJK6-F1
#
_entry.id   AF-M0EJK6-F1
#
_cell.length_a   1.000
_cell.length_b   1.000
_cell.length_c   1.000
_cell.angle_alpha   90.00
_cell.angle_beta   90.00
_cell.angle_gamma   90.00
#
_symmetry.space_group_name_H-M   'P 1'
#
loop_
_entity.id
_entity.type
_entity.pdbx_description
1 polymer ?
#
loop_
_entity_poly.entity_id
_entity_poly.type
_entity_poly.pdbx_seq_one_letter_code
_entity_poly.pdbx_strand_id
1 'polypeptide(L)'
;MDETCQHLAYREAGDGKSFDTARAFCTVTESFVQPMRADICNARYDLDPATDCEFYADTESAVASDTESETAPDAASAERDAPDADR
;
A
#
# COMPACT_ATOMS: atom_id res chain seq x y z
N MET A 1 0.64 18.52 -1.79
CA MET A 1 1.50 17.33 -1.64
C MET A 1 2.61 17.50 -2.64
N ASP A 2 3.85 17.28 -2.24
CA ASP A 2 5.00 17.55 -3.09
C ASP A 2 4.82 16.81 -4.41
N GLU A 3 4.69 17.57 -5.49
CA GLU A 3 4.49 17.10 -6.87
C GLU A 3 5.66 16.23 -7.37
N THR A 4 6.72 16.10 -6.54
CA THR A 4 7.82 15.17 -6.72
C THR A 4 7.93 14.20 -5.56
N CYS A 5 7.98 12.90 -5.87
CA CYS A 5 8.12 11.87 -4.86
C CYS A 5 9.51 11.93 -4.20
N GLN A 6 9.58 12.19 -2.89
CA GLN A 6 10.84 12.26 -2.13
C GLN A 6 11.67 10.96 -2.18
N HIS A 7 11.01 9.85 -2.49
CA HIS A 7 11.62 8.54 -2.54
C HIS A 7 12.10 8.14 -3.94
N LEU A 8 11.81 8.95 -4.96
CA LEU A 8 12.18 8.70 -6.33
C LEU A 8 13.44 9.50 -6.71
N ALA A 9 14.48 8.80 -7.13
CA ALA A 9 15.70 9.41 -7.66
C ALA A 9 15.96 8.94 -9.09
N TYR A 10 16.50 9.82 -9.93
CA TYR A 10 16.96 9.44 -11.27
C TYR A 10 18.47 9.25 -11.23
N ARG A 11 18.95 8.03 -11.53
CA ARG A 11 20.37 7.67 -11.46
C ARG A 11 20.84 7.03 -12.77
N GLU A 12 22.03 7.41 -13.20
CA GLU A 12 22.69 6.88 -14.40
C GLU A 12 23.55 5.64 -14.07
N ALA A 13 23.66 5.25 -12.81
CA ALA A 13 24.38 4.05 -12.40
C ALA A 13 23.77 3.43 -11.14
N GLY A 14 23.87 2.10 -11.05
CA GLY A 14 23.48 1.29 -9.90
C GLY A 14 23.73 -0.20 -10.15
N ASP A 15 23.84 -0.99 -9.09
CA ASP A 15 24.09 -2.45 -9.17
C ASP A 15 25.34 -2.82 -10.00
N GLY A 16 26.39 -1.99 -9.92
CA GLY A 16 27.63 -2.16 -10.68
C GLY A 16 27.47 -1.92 -12.19
N LYS A 17 26.34 -1.36 -12.64
CA LYS A 17 26.03 -1.07 -14.04
C LYS A 17 25.86 0.43 -14.22
N SER A 18 26.33 0.93 -15.36
CA SER A 18 26.06 2.29 -15.83
C SER A 18 25.05 2.24 -16.98
N PHE A 19 24.20 3.25 -17.03
CA PHE A 19 23.16 3.44 -18.03
C PHE A 19 23.45 4.73 -18.80
N ASP A 20 23.12 4.73 -20.08
CA ASP A 20 23.26 5.91 -20.95
C ASP A 20 22.20 7.00 -20.63
N THR A 21 21.12 6.60 -19.97
CA THR A 21 20.03 7.50 -19.55
C THR A 21 19.70 7.26 -18.09
N ALA A 22 19.47 8.34 -17.34
CA ALA A 22 19.08 8.27 -15.95
C ALA A 22 17.79 7.45 -15.78
N ARG A 23 17.85 6.40 -14.96
CA ARG A 23 16.73 5.50 -14.68
C ARG A 23 16.10 5.84 -13.34
N ALA A 24 14.79 5.66 -13.27
CA ALA A 24 14.03 5.82 -12.04
C ALA A 24 14.43 4.76 -11.00
N PHE A 25 14.88 5.22 -9.85
CA PHE A 25 15.32 4.42 -8.72
C PHE A 25 14.44 4.77 -7.51
N CYS A 26 13.76 3.77 -6.97
CA CYS A 26 12.97 3.90 -5.76
C CYS A 26 13.84 3.58 -4.55
N THR A 27 13.94 4.52 -3.62
CA THR A 27 14.74 4.38 -2.39
C THR A 27 14.04 3.52 -1.33
N VAL A 28 12.72 3.34 -1.41
CA VAL A 28 11.98 2.46 -0.48
C VAL A 28 12.27 0.99 -0.76
N THR A 29 12.29 0.60 -2.03
CA THR A 29 12.59 -0.77 -2.46
C THR A 29 14.07 -0.95 -2.83
N GLU A 30 14.85 0.12 -2.71
CA GLU A 30 16.27 0.20 -3.09
C GLU A 30 16.55 -0.41 -4.48
N SER A 31 15.67 -0.16 -5.44
CA SER A 31 15.67 -0.84 -6.74
C SER A 31 15.24 0.08 -7.88
N PHE A 32 15.71 -0.22 -9.09
CA PHE A 32 15.24 0.46 -10.30
C PHE A 32 13.80 0.06 -10.63
N VAL A 33 12.94 1.05 -10.83
CA VAL A 33 11.52 0.87 -11.13
C VAL A 33 11.22 1.19 -12.58
N GLN A 34 10.07 0.70 -13.06
CA GLN A 34 9.59 1.00 -14.41
C GLN A 34 9.14 2.48 -14.53
N PRO A 35 9.18 3.07 -15.74
CA PRO A 35 8.71 4.43 -15.98
C PRO A 35 7.30 4.67 -15.47
N MET A 36 6.38 3.73 -15.72
CA MET A 36 4.99 3.80 -15.26
C MET A 36 4.89 3.92 -13.74
N ARG A 37 5.78 3.26 -12.98
CA ARG A 37 5.82 3.40 -11.52
C ARG A 37 6.41 4.73 -11.07
N ALA A 38 7.36 5.27 -11.82
CA ALA A 38 7.84 6.63 -11.57
C ALA A 38 6.73 7.66 -11.80
N ASP A 39 5.86 7.45 -12.80
CA ASP A 39 4.69 8.30 -13.03
C ASP A 39 3.70 8.22 -11.87
N ILE A 40 3.37 7.03 -11.36
CA ILE A 40 2.52 6.84 -10.17
C ILE A 40 3.10 7.58 -8.95
N CYS A 41 4.40 7.42 -8.68
CA CYS A 41 5.04 8.07 -7.54
C CYS A 41 4.95 9.60 -7.61
N ASN A 42 5.12 10.19 -8.78
CA ASN A 42 5.01 11.65 -8.96
C ASN A 42 3.55 12.14 -9.06
N ALA A 43 2.58 11.30 -8.72
CA ALA A 43 1.16 11.55 -8.90
C ALA A 43 0.80 12.07 -10.31
N ARG A 44 1.55 11.61 -11.32
CA ARG A 44 1.42 12.10 -12.68
C ARG A 44 0.19 11.45 -13.30
N TYR A 45 -0.57 12.22 -14.08
CA TYR A 45 -1.80 11.75 -14.73
C TYR A 45 -2.93 11.35 -13.76
N ASP A 46 -3.02 12.00 -12.59
CA ASP A 46 -4.05 11.72 -11.57
C ASP A 46 -3.92 10.32 -10.94
N LEU A 47 -2.73 9.72 -11.05
CA LEU A 47 -2.39 8.48 -10.35
C LEU A 47 -2.08 8.82 -8.89
N ASP A 48 -2.53 8.00 -7.95
CA ASP A 48 -2.31 8.27 -6.53
C ASP A 48 -1.29 7.28 -5.94
N PRO A 49 -0.17 7.75 -5.35
CA PRO A 49 0.85 6.87 -4.82
C PRO A 49 0.37 6.03 -3.62
N ALA A 50 -0.66 6.45 -2.89
CA ALA A 50 -1.21 5.70 -1.77
C ALA A 50 -2.18 4.59 -2.23
N THR A 51 -2.87 4.74 -3.36
CA THR A 51 -3.80 3.70 -3.86
C THR A 51 -3.27 2.87 -5.02
N ASP A 52 -2.49 3.47 -5.92
CA ASP A 52 -2.04 2.83 -7.17
C ASP A 52 -0.64 2.21 -7.06
N CYS A 53 0.08 2.49 -5.97
CA CYS A 53 1.43 2.00 -5.77
C CYS A 53 1.47 0.87 -4.74
N GLU A 54 1.66 -0.36 -5.22
CA GLU A 54 1.65 -1.59 -4.41
C GLU A 54 2.67 -1.60 -3.24
N PHE A 55 3.64 -0.67 -3.22
CA PHE A 55 4.66 -0.56 -2.15
C PHE A 55 4.41 0.60 -1.19
N TYR A 56 3.64 1.63 -1.57
CA TYR A 56 3.37 2.82 -0.72
C TYR A 56 1.99 2.78 -0.07
N ALA A 57 1.06 1.99 -0.62
CA ALA A 57 -0.26 1.75 -0.02
C ALA A 57 -0.17 1.25 1.44
N ASP A 58 0.91 0.53 1.76
CA ASP A 58 1.19 0.03 3.11
C ASP A 58 1.86 1.09 4.00
N THR A 59 2.66 1.99 3.42
CA THR A 59 3.46 2.96 4.18
C THR A 59 2.64 4.17 4.65
N GLU A 60 1.68 4.63 3.84
CA GLU A 60 0.77 5.75 4.21
C GLU A 60 -0.45 5.27 5.03
N SER A 61 -0.93 4.04 4.83
CA SER A 61 -2.03 3.49 5.65
C SER A 61 -1.62 3.17 7.10
N ALA A 62 -0.32 3.02 7.37
CA ALA A 62 0.18 2.72 8.71
C ALA A 62 0.11 3.88 9.71
N VAL A 63 -0.24 5.10 9.28
CA VAL A 63 -0.40 6.27 10.19
C VAL A 63 -1.85 6.71 10.40
N ALA A 64 -2.82 6.03 9.77
CA ALA A 64 -4.24 6.40 9.83
C ALA A 64 -5.14 5.18 10.07
N SER A 65 -4.85 4.36 11.09
CA SER A 65 -5.84 3.47 11.72
C SER A 65 -5.35 3.00 13.10
N ASP A 66 -4.86 3.92 13.91
CA ASP A 66 -4.88 3.78 15.37
C ASP A 66 -5.97 4.71 15.90
N THR A 67 -7.23 4.28 15.82
CA THR A 67 -8.33 4.76 16.66
C THR A 67 -9.41 3.68 16.67
N GLU A 68 -9.33 2.85 17.71
CA GLU A 68 -10.44 2.21 18.41
C GLU A 68 -11.62 1.67 17.56
N SER A 69 -11.66 0.35 17.40
CA SER A 69 -12.93 -0.37 17.44
C SER A 69 -12.79 -1.55 18.41
N GLU A 70 -12.61 -1.21 19.68
CA GLU A 70 -13.12 -2.04 20.76
C GLU A 70 -14.65 -1.94 20.72
N THR A 71 -15.33 -2.97 20.21
CA THR A 71 -16.50 -3.49 20.93
C THR A 71 -16.78 -4.95 20.56
N ALA A 72 -16.59 -5.79 21.59
CA ALA A 72 -17.16 -7.09 21.90
C ALA A 72 -17.42 -8.16 20.80
N PRO A 73 -16.87 -9.38 20.95
CA PRO A 73 -17.47 -10.56 20.32
C PRO A 73 -18.78 -10.88 21.06
N ASP A 74 -19.93 -10.64 20.42
CA ASP A 74 -21.19 -11.21 20.90
C ASP A 74 -21.20 -12.72 20.57
N ALA A 75 -20.82 -13.48 21.59
CA ALA A 75 -20.84 -14.92 21.60
C ALA A 75 -22.30 -15.41 21.67
N ALA A 76 -22.66 -16.21 20.67
CA ALA A 76 -23.48 -17.41 20.79
C ALA A 76 -24.81 -17.33 21.56
N SER A 77 -25.91 -17.12 20.84
CA SER A 77 -27.18 -17.77 21.16
C SER A 77 -27.35 -19.03 20.31
N ALA A 78 -26.70 -20.10 20.75
CA ALA A 78 -27.06 -21.46 20.38
C ALA A 78 -28.10 -21.96 21.39
N GLU A 79 -29.36 -21.54 21.25
CA GLU A 79 -30.46 -22.20 21.96
C GLU A 79 -31.03 -23.30 21.07
N ARG A 80 -30.55 -24.52 21.34
CA ARG A 80 -31.20 -25.76 20.96
C ARG A 80 -32.23 -26.03 22.04
N ASP A 81 -33.52 -25.90 21.73
CA ASP A 81 -34.56 -26.58 22.51
C ASP A 81 -35.59 -27.20 21.57
N ALA A 82 -35.99 -28.42 21.89
CA ALA A 82 -36.45 -29.48 20.99
C ALA A 82 -37.90 -29.31 20.49
N PRO A 83 -38.31 -29.99 19.40
CA PRO A 83 -39.73 -30.19 19.12
C PRO A 83 -40.31 -31.20 20.13
N ASP A 84 -41.16 -30.74 21.03
CA ASP A 84 -41.97 -31.63 21.86
C ASP A 84 -43.00 -32.34 20.97
N ALA A 85 -42.83 -33.65 20.90
CA ALA A 85 -43.79 -34.60 20.37
C ALA A 85 -44.43 -35.32 21.55
N ASP A 86 -45.59 -34.87 22.04
CA ASP A 86 -46.57 -35.75 22.70
C ASP A 86 -47.99 -35.12 22.67
N ARG A 87 -48.89 -35.82 21.96
CA ARG A 87 -50.22 -36.24 22.45
C ARG A 87 -51.44 -35.31 22.46
#